data_AF-A0A0H3ZRC6-F1
#
_entry.id   AF-A0A0H3ZRC6-F1
#
_cell.length_a   1.000
_cell.length_b   1.000
_cell.length_c   1.000
_cell.angle_alpha   90.00
_cell.angle_beta   90.00
_cell.angle_gamma   90.00
#
_symmetry.space_group_name_H-M   'P 1'
#
loop_
_entity.id
_entity.type
_entity.pdbx_description
1 polymer ?
#
loop_
_entity_poly.entity_id
_entity_poly.type
_entity_poly.pdbx_seq_one_letter_code
_entity_poly.pdbx_strand_id
1 'polypeptide(L)'
;MLSSMSLTDYRGWIRHIKANGFSFRNQELLLQQMNASIFNATGRMTNPLSADDFSVRKATQAASPSTLSQPVLNELLSQQASRLD
;
A
#
# COMPACT_ATOMS: atom_id res chain seq x y z
N MET A 1 2.06 15.38 8.86
CA MET A 1 0.92 16.00 9.59
C MET A 1 1.26 16.36 11.04
N LEU A 2 2.13 15.64 11.77
CA LEU A 2 2.53 16.03 13.14
C LEU A 2 3.53 17.19 13.22
N SER A 3 4.34 17.41 12.18
CA SER A 3 5.39 18.46 12.17
C SER A 3 4.85 19.89 12.02
N SER A 4 3.58 20.06 11.67
CA SER A 4 2.94 21.35 11.38
C SER A 4 1.95 21.79 12.46
N MET A 5 1.89 21.10 13.61
CA MET A 5 0.90 21.35 14.65
C MET A 5 1.46 22.26 15.76
N SER A 6 0.63 23.15 16.33
CA SER A 6 1.07 24.00 17.44
C SER A 6 1.36 23.18 18.70
N LEU A 7 2.26 23.66 19.56
CA LEU A 7 2.63 22.96 20.80
C LEU A 7 1.43 22.76 21.75
N THR A 8 0.46 23.67 21.73
CA THR A 8 -0.75 23.61 22.54
C THR A 8 -1.68 22.50 22.05
N ASP A 9 -1.89 22.44 20.74
CA ASP A 9 -2.73 21.40 20.12
C ASP A 9 -2.10 20.02 20.29
N TYR A 10 -0.77 19.93 20.18
CA TYR A 10 -0.03 18.69 20.44
C TYR A 10 -0.25 18.20 21.88
N ARG A 11 -0.18 19.09 22.88
CA ARG A 11 -0.44 18.72 24.29
C ARG A 11 -1.87 18.30 24.53
N GLY A 12 -2.85 18.97 23.91
CA GLY A 12 -4.26 18.59 23.97
C GLY A 12 -4.49 17.20 23.38
N TRP A 13 -3.89 16.93 22.22
CA TRP A 13 -3.94 15.64 21.56
C TRP A 13 -3.28 14.52 22.37
N ILE A 14 -2.09 14.76 22.97
CA ILE A 14 -1.44 13.81 23.87
C ILE A 14 -2.33 13.48 25.08
N ARG A 15 -2.97 14.49 25.68
CA ARG A 15 -3.88 14.28 26.82
C ARG A 15 -5.10 13.45 26.41
N HIS A 16 -5.64 13.70 25.21
CA HIS A 16 -6.75 12.93 24.65
C HIS A 16 -6.36 11.47 24.39
N ILE A 17 -5.19 11.21 23.80
CA ILE A 17 -4.67 9.85 23.59
C ILE A 17 -4.42 9.13 24.91
N LYS A 18 -3.89 9.81 25.91
CA LYS A 18 -3.64 9.21 27.23
C LYS A 18 -4.94 8.78 27.92
N ALA A 19 -6.04 9.48 27.68
CA ALA A 19 -7.34 9.19 28.25
C ALA A 19 -8.15 8.14 27.45
N ASN A 20 -8.11 8.21 26.12
CA ASN A 20 -9.00 7.45 25.24
C ASN A 20 -8.28 6.38 24.41
N GLY A 21 -6.95 6.28 24.51
CA GLY A 21 -6.13 5.43 23.67
C GLY A 21 -5.97 5.99 22.25
N PHE A 22 -5.25 5.25 21.41
CA PHE A 22 -5.21 5.52 19.97
C PHE A 22 -6.50 5.01 19.33
N SER A 23 -7.04 5.78 18.38
CA SER A 23 -8.14 5.28 17.55
C SER A 23 -7.69 4.03 16.79
N PHE A 24 -8.62 3.13 16.48
CA PHE A 24 -8.35 1.89 15.75
C PHE A 24 -7.60 2.14 14.43
N ARG A 25 -7.97 3.21 13.70
CA ARG A 25 -7.29 3.64 12.46
C ARG A 25 -5.82 4.03 12.68
N ASN A 26 -5.50 4.64 13.82
CA ASN A 26 -4.12 5.01 14.16
C ASN A 26 -3.30 3.79 14.57
N GLN A 27 -3.90 2.81 15.26
CA GLN A 27 -3.24 1.55 15.59
C GLN A 27 -2.93 0.73 14.33
N GLU A 28 -3.88 0.68 13.39
CA GLU A 28 -3.71 0.00 12.10
C GLU A 28 -2.54 0.62 11.31
N LEU A 29 -2.51 1.95 11.18
CA LEU A 29 -1.42 2.67 10.51
C LEU A 29 -0.05 2.40 11.17
N LEU A 30 -0.02 2.35 12.51
CA LEU A 30 1.21 2.12 13.25
C LEU A 30 1.74 0.70 13.03
N LEU A 31 0.86 -0.30 13.02
CA LEU A 31 1.22 -1.68 12.69
C LEU A 31 1.75 -1.81 11.26
N GLN A 32 1.09 -1.14 10.30
CA GLN A 32 1.52 -1.10 8.91
C GLN A 32 2.91 -0.47 8.76
N GLN A 33 3.16 0.65 9.45
CA GLN A 33 4.46 1.32 9.45
C GLN A 33 5.55 0.46 10.12
N MET A 34 5.21 -0.24 11.20
CA MET A 34 6.13 -1.15 11.87
C MET A 34 6.54 -2.29 10.95
N ASN A 35 5.58 -2.92 10.25
CA ASN A 35 5.88 -3.98 9.28
C ASN A 35 6.80 -3.45 8.17
N ALA A 36 6.47 -2.29 7.58
CA ALA A 36 7.31 -1.66 6.57
C ALA A 36 8.74 -1.42 7.06
N SER A 37 8.90 -0.94 8.30
CA SER A 37 10.22 -0.70 8.89
C SER A 37 11.03 -1.99 9.09
N ILE A 38 10.38 -3.08 9.52
CA ILE A 38 11.03 -4.38 9.71
C ILE A 38 11.52 -4.91 8.36
N PHE A 39 10.68 -4.91 7.34
CA PHE A 39 11.08 -5.40 6.02
C PHE A 39 12.18 -4.56 5.39
N ASN A 40 12.13 -3.24 5.53
CA ASN A 40 13.20 -2.36 5.03
C ASN A 40 14.52 -2.59 5.78
N ALA A 41 14.46 -2.77 7.10
CA ALA A 41 15.65 -3.06 7.91
C ALA A 41 16.29 -4.41 7.57
N THR A 42 15.49 -5.40 7.13
CA THR A 42 16.04 -6.70 6.69
C THR A 42 16.82 -6.62 5.36
N GLY A 43 16.73 -5.50 4.62
CA GLY A 43 17.46 -5.30 3.35
C GLY A 43 17.07 -6.27 2.23
N ARG A 44 16.03 -7.08 2.42
CA ARG A 44 15.59 -8.10 1.45
C ARG A 44 14.82 -7.52 0.27
N MET A 45 14.28 -6.31 0.43
CA MET A 45 13.47 -5.64 -0.58
C MET A 45 14.31 -4.59 -1.31
N THR A 46 14.29 -4.61 -2.64
CA THR A 46 15.01 -3.65 -3.49
C THR A 46 14.43 -2.25 -3.40
N ASN A 47 13.12 -2.15 -3.16
CA ASN A 47 12.39 -0.90 -2.99
C ASN A 47 11.97 -0.73 -1.52
N PRO A 48 12.07 0.49 -0.97
CA PRO A 48 11.59 0.77 0.38
C PRO A 48 10.06 0.61 0.43
N LEU A 49 9.60 -0.26 1.32
CA LEU A 49 8.19 -0.46 1.61
C LEU A 49 7.66 0.69 2.49
N SER A 50 6.39 1.02 2.27
CA SER A 50 5.66 2.04 3.02
C SER A 50 4.52 1.42 3.84
N ALA A 51 3.93 2.18 4.75
CA ALA A 51 2.76 1.72 5.50
C ALA A 51 1.57 1.37 4.57
N ASP A 52 1.41 2.09 3.46
CA ASP A 52 0.35 1.85 2.49
C ASP A 52 0.46 0.49 1.79
N ASP A 53 1.65 -0.11 1.76
CA ASP A 53 1.84 -1.44 1.20
C ASP A 53 1.22 -2.57 2.03
N PHE A 54 0.95 -2.28 3.30
CA PHE A 54 0.31 -3.20 4.25
C PHE A 54 -1.14 -2.83 4.54
N SER A 55 -1.70 -1.85 3.81
CA SER A 55 -3.08 -1.44 4.00
C SER A 55 -4.07 -2.47 3.46
N VAL A 56 -4.95 -2.97 4.32
CA VAL A 56 -6.02 -3.91 3.94
C VAL A 56 -7.02 -3.25 2.97
N ARG A 57 -7.13 -1.92 3.05
CA ARG A 57 -8.02 -1.11 2.21
C ARG A 57 -7.37 -0.66 0.91
N LYS A 58 -6.26 -1.25 0.48
CA LYS A 58 -5.62 -0.91 -0.80
C LYS A 58 -6.70 -1.00 -1.87
N ALA A 59 -7.17 0.16 -2.34
CA ALA A 59 -7.92 0.24 -3.59
C ALA A 59 -6.99 -0.45 -4.58
N THR A 60 -7.43 -1.59 -5.12
CA THR A 60 -6.72 -2.33 -6.15
C THR A 60 -6.25 -1.29 -7.14
N GLN A 61 -4.95 -0.95 -7.14
CA GLN A 61 -4.39 -0.10 -8.17
C GLN A 61 -4.78 -0.82 -9.44
N ALA A 62 -5.67 -0.21 -10.22
CA ALA A 62 -6.17 -0.78 -11.44
C ALA A 62 -4.95 -1.30 -12.18
N ALA A 63 -4.89 -2.63 -12.36
CA ALA A 63 -3.82 -3.25 -13.12
C ALA A 63 -3.66 -2.40 -14.37
N SER A 64 -2.46 -1.85 -14.57
CA SER A 64 -2.13 -1.05 -15.75
C SER A 64 -2.77 -1.76 -16.93
N PRO A 65 -3.69 -1.13 -17.69
CA PRO A 65 -4.35 -1.83 -18.78
C PRO A 65 -3.23 -2.37 -19.66
N SER A 66 -3.20 -3.69 -19.83
CA SER A 66 -2.19 -4.32 -20.66
C SER A 66 -2.27 -3.63 -22.02
N THR A 67 -1.17 -3.03 -22.45
CA THR A 67 -1.01 -2.39 -23.76
C THR A 67 -1.01 -3.41 -24.91
N LEU A 68 -1.52 -4.63 -24.66
CA LEU A 68 -1.80 -5.61 -25.69
C LEU A 68 -3.23 -5.39 -26.14
N SER A 69 -3.37 -4.66 -27.23
CA SER A 69 -4.63 -4.49 -27.95
C SER A 69 -5.25 -5.87 -28.21
N GLN A 70 -6.55 -6.04 -27.89
CA GLN A 70 -7.34 -7.25 -28.18
C GLN A 70 -7.09 -7.89 -29.57
N PRO A 71 -6.86 -7.12 -30.66
CA PRO A 71 -6.46 -7.68 -31.95
C PRO A 71 -5.23 -8.60 -31.90
N VAL A 72 -4.19 -8.22 -31.15
CA VAL A 72 -2.93 -8.97 -31.01
C VAL A 72 -3.14 -10.26 -30.23
N LEU A 73 -4.02 -10.24 -29.23
CA LEU A 73 -4.41 -11.45 -28.49
C LEU A 73 -5.16 -12.43 -29.38
N ASN A 74 -6.08 -11.94 -30.22
CA ASN A 74 -6.81 -12.78 -31.17
C ASN A 74 -5.88 -13.39 -32.23
N GLU A 75 -4.87 -12.65 -32.66
CA GLU A 75 -3.87 -13.13 -33.62
C GLU A 75 -2.95 -14.19 -33.01
N LEU A 76 -2.51 -14.02 -31.77
CA LEU A 76 -1.71 -15.03 -31.08
C LEU A 76 -2.51 -16.33 -30.83
N LEU A 77 -3.78 -16.21 -30.44
CA LEU A 77 -4.65 -17.36 -30.22
C LEU A 77 -4.97 -18.09 -31.52
N SER A 78 -5.19 -17.37 -32.63
CA SER A 78 -5.41 -18.00 -33.94
C SER A 78 -4.15 -18.70 -34.44
N GLN A 79 -2.97 -18.10 -34.24
CA GLN A 79 -1.67 -18.71 -34.58
C GLN A 79 -1.36 -19.97 -33.76
N GLN A 80 -1.77 -20.03 -32.49
CA GLN A 80 -1.62 -21.24 -31.67
C GLN A 80 -2.61 -22.33 -32.08
N ALA A 81 -3.87 -21.99 -32.36
CA ALA A 81 -4.87 -22.95 -32.78
C ALA A 81 -4.51 -23.62 -34.12
N SER A 82 -3.94 -22.87 -35.06
CA SER A 82 -3.51 -23.38 -36.37
C SER A 82 -2.18 -24.15 -36.36
N ARG A 83 -1.48 -24.22 -35.22
CA ARG A 83 -0.31 -25.10 -35.03
C ARG A 83 -0.66 -26.46 -34.40
N LEU A 84 -1.92 -26.65 -34.00
CA LEU A 84 -2.42 -27.87 -33.37
C LEU A 84 -3.15 -28.80 -34.36
N ASP A 85 -3.28 -28.41 -35.63
CA ASP A 85 -3.58 -29.27 -36.78
C ASP A 85 -2.29 -29.66 -37.51
#